data_AF-A0A1Y2AYW9-F1
#
_entry.id   AF-A0A1Y2AYW9-F1
#
_cell.length_a   1.000
_cell.length_b   1.000
_cell.length_c   1.000
_cell.angle_alpha   90.00
_cell.angle_beta   90.00
_cell.angle_gamma   90.00
#
_symmetry.space_group_name_H-M   'P 1'
#
loop_
_entity.id
_entity.type
_entity.pdbx_description
1 polymer ?
#
loop_
_entity_poly.entity_id
_entity_poly.type
_entity_poly.pdbx_seq_one_letter_code
_entity_poly.pdbx_strand_id
1 'polypeptide(L)'
;MFQGHRLWIERRRYSDAYGYGVDHLRIKTIFYQSSAIEDFLVSVHGDYFRKADDELMIFHASPWSGSWYDPISRPARHWDSVILPPHIKNGLLADVKDFLSEGDRAWYAARGISHRRGYLLHGRPGSGKTTLVTAIASQLKLSVRVISPAARGMHDQKLNLVFRSCNQGDLILIEDIDCVMPMKRQNDNDDGLFEAEEKDSKNKNYLPRSTVTLSGLLNAIDGVSSQEGCILFATT
;
A
#
# COMPACT_ATOMS: atom_id res chain seq x y z
N MET A 1 -19.35 10.62 -28.23
CA MET A 1 -20.25 9.66 -28.90
C MET A 1 -19.63 8.28 -28.75
N PHE A 2 -20.43 7.25 -28.47
CA PHE A 2 -19.98 5.86 -28.38
C PHE A 2 -20.78 5.03 -29.39
N GLN A 3 -20.10 4.35 -30.31
CA GLN A 3 -20.73 3.55 -31.38
C GLN A 3 -21.85 4.28 -32.15
N GLY A 4 -21.66 5.57 -32.45
CA GLY A 4 -22.67 6.38 -33.16
C GLY A 4 -23.77 6.99 -32.29
N HIS A 5 -23.79 6.68 -30.99
CA HIS A 5 -24.78 7.22 -30.05
C HIS A 5 -24.24 8.39 -29.22
N ARG A 6 -25.13 9.34 -28.89
CA ARG A 6 -24.82 10.47 -28.00
C ARG A 6 -24.98 10.05 -26.53
N LEU A 7 -23.98 10.39 -25.74
CA LEU A 7 -23.94 10.21 -24.29
C LEU A 7 -23.79 11.60 -23.66
N TRP A 8 -24.55 11.87 -22.61
CA TRP A 8 -24.43 13.06 -21.77
C TRP A 8 -23.99 12.62 -20.38
N ILE A 9 -22.85 13.11 -19.92
CA ILE A 9 -22.28 12.77 -18.61
C ILE A 9 -22.29 14.02 -17.75
N GLU A 10 -23.02 13.98 -16.64
CA GLU A 10 -23.12 15.07 -15.68
C GLU A 10 -22.45 14.63 -14.37
N ARG A 11 -21.48 15.42 -13.86
CA ARG A 11 -20.93 15.26 -12.51
C ARG A 11 -21.53 16.32 -11.60
N ARG A 12 -22.08 15.92 -10.46
CA ARG A 12 -22.57 16.82 -9.41
C ARG A 12 -21.91 16.46 -8.10
N ARG A 13 -21.33 17.45 -7.42
CA ARG A 13 -20.76 17.27 -6.08
C ARG A 13 -21.76 17.74 -5.05
N TYR A 14 -22.07 16.88 -4.08
CA TYR A 14 -22.94 17.19 -2.96
C TYR A 14 -22.07 17.15 -1.70
N SER A 15 -22.14 18.18 -0.86
CA SER A 15 -21.56 18.13 0.48
C SER A 15 -22.62 17.62 1.45
N ASP A 16 -22.28 16.62 2.26
CA ASP A 16 -23.11 16.26 3.40
C ASP A 16 -23.01 17.30 4.53
N ALA A 17 -23.83 17.14 5.57
CA ALA A 17 -23.85 18.05 6.73
C ALA A 17 -22.52 18.10 7.52
N TYR A 18 -21.61 17.14 7.27
CA TYR A 18 -20.31 17.03 7.92
C TYR A 18 -19.15 17.54 7.04
N GLY A 19 -19.45 18.07 5.85
CA GLY A 19 -18.47 18.61 4.92
C GLY A 19 -17.78 17.55 4.05
N TYR A 20 -18.21 16.29 4.10
CA TYR A 20 -17.75 15.27 3.16
C TYR A 20 -18.45 15.46 1.82
N GLY A 21 -17.65 15.68 0.78
CA GLY A 21 -18.13 15.83 -0.58
C GLY A 21 -18.34 14.46 -1.23
N VAL A 22 -19.59 14.11 -1.54
CA VAL A 22 -19.95 12.95 -2.36
C VAL A 22 -20.10 13.40 -3.81
N ASP A 23 -19.37 12.76 -4.71
CA ASP A 23 -19.51 12.97 -6.16
C ASP A 23 -20.56 12.01 -6.74
N HIS A 24 -21.57 12.58 -7.40
CA HIS A 24 -22.55 11.84 -8.19
C HIS A 24 -22.27 12.02 -9.68
N LEU A 25 -22.03 10.91 -10.37
CA LEU A 25 -21.97 10.86 -11.83
C LEU A 25 -23.31 10.35 -12.38
N ARG A 26 -23.91 11.10 -13.30
CA ARG A 26 -25.15 10.73 -14.00
C ARG A 26 -24.86 10.65 -15.50
N ILE A 27 -25.03 9.46 -16.06
CA ILE A 27 -24.88 9.22 -17.49
C ILE A 27 -26.29 9.11 -18.09
N LYS A 28 -26.59 9.96 -19.08
CA LYS A 28 -27.84 9.95 -19.85
C LYS A 28 -27.54 9.65 -21.31
N THR A 29 -28.50 9.07 -21.99
CA THR A 29 -28.38 8.70 -23.40
C THR A 29 -29.76 8.48 -24.00
N ILE A 30 -29.84 8.42 -25.32
CA ILE A 30 -31.07 8.12 -26.06
C ILE A 30 -30.85 6.77 -26.72
N PHE A 31 -31.40 5.71 -26.12
CA PHE A 31 -31.36 4.34 -26.67
C PHE A 31 -32.76 3.75 -26.80
N TYR A 32 -32.90 2.80 -27.73
CA TYR A 32 -34.06 1.89 -27.82
C TYR A 32 -33.77 0.53 -27.15
N GLN A 33 -32.50 0.22 -26.86
CA GLN A 33 -32.02 -1.02 -26.22
C GLN A 33 -31.06 -0.69 -25.07
N SER A 34 -31.18 -1.39 -23.93
CA SER A 34 -30.36 -1.15 -22.73
C SER A 34 -28.91 -1.62 -22.86
N SER A 35 -28.62 -2.56 -23.77
CA SER A 35 -27.30 -3.17 -23.97
C SER A 35 -26.20 -2.16 -24.31
N ALA A 36 -26.53 -1.06 -24.99
CA ALA A 36 -25.54 -0.06 -25.36
C ALA A 36 -24.96 0.73 -24.16
N ILE A 37 -25.68 0.84 -23.04
CA ILE A 37 -25.12 1.38 -21.78
C ILE A 37 -24.15 0.36 -21.18
N GLU A 38 -24.53 -0.92 -21.17
CA GLU A 38 -23.70 -1.99 -20.63
C GLU A 38 -22.39 -2.09 -21.42
N ASP A 39 -22.46 -2.10 -22.75
CA ASP A 39 -21.27 -2.10 -23.63
C ASP A 39 -20.40 -0.86 -23.41
N PHE A 40 -21.01 0.31 -23.24
CA PHE A 40 -20.27 1.52 -22.90
C PHE A 40 -19.56 1.38 -21.54
N LEU A 41 -20.27 0.92 -20.50
CA LEU A 41 -19.67 0.72 -19.18
C LEU A 41 -18.56 -0.33 -19.22
N VAL A 42 -18.74 -1.44 -19.93
CA VAL A 42 -17.71 -2.46 -20.15
C VAL A 42 -16.51 -1.87 -20.88
N SER A 43 -16.72 -1.03 -21.90
CA SER A 43 -15.61 -0.38 -22.62
C SER A 43 -14.85 0.61 -21.74
N VAL A 44 -15.55 1.43 -20.96
CA VAL A 44 -14.94 2.37 -20.00
C VAL A 44 -14.20 1.62 -18.90
N HIS A 45 -14.77 0.52 -18.41
CA HIS A 45 -14.12 -0.37 -17.47
C HIS A 45 -12.84 -0.93 -18.08
N GLY A 46 -12.92 -1.48 -19.31
CA GLY A 46 -11.76 -1.98 -20.04
C GLY A 46 -10.65 -0.93 -20.25
N ASP A 47 -11.01 0.29 -20.62
CA ASP A 47 -10.06 1.38 -20.80
C ASP A 47 -9.47 1.86 -19.46
N TYR A 48 -10.28 1.87 -18.39
CA TYR A 48 -9.80 2.13 -17.03
C TYR A 48 -8.81 1.07 -16.59
N PHE A 49 -9.09 -0.22 -16.80
CA PHE A 49 -8.17 -1.30 -16.46
C PHE A 49 -6.92 -1.33 -17.33
N ARG A 50 -7.01 -1.01 -18.62
CA ARG A 50 -5.79 -0.84 -19.46
C ARG A 50 -4.92 0.30 -18.95
N LYS A 51 -5.53 1.43 -18.60
CA LYS A 51 -4.78 2.56 -18.01
C LYS A 51 -4.21 2.20 -16.62
N ALA A 52 -4.96 1.44 -15.82
CA ALA A 52 -4.51 0.95 -14.52
C ALA A 52 -3.43 -0.15 -14.65
N ASP A 53 -3.39 -0.90 -15.76
CA ASP A 53 -2.32 -1.85 -16.05
C ASP A 53 -0.99 -1.13 -16.33
N ASP A 54 -1.07 0.07 -16.92
CA ASP A 54 0.08 0.93 -17.20
C ASP A 54 0.47 1.84 -16.03
N GLU A 55 -0.29 1.84 -14.93
CA GLU A 55 -0.10 2.71 -13.77
C GLU A 55 0.00 1.92 -12.46
N LEU A 56 1.03 2.21 -11.67
CA LEU A 56 1.19 1.72 -10.31
C LEU A 56 0.53 2.69 -9.33
N MET A 57 -0.45 2.20 -8.58
CA MET A 57 -1.10 2.95 -7.50
C MET A 57 -0.30 2.79 -6.20
N ILE A 58 0.15 3.91 -5.65
CA ILE A 58 0.95 3.96 -4.42
C ILE A 58 0.17 4.74 -3.35
N PHE A 59 -0.13 4.08 -2.24
CA PHE A 59 -0.79 4.67 -1.09
C PHE A 59 0.23 4.91 0.02
N HIS A 60 0.13 6.06 0.69
CA HIS A 60 0.94 6.38 1.85
C HIS A 60 0.07 6.44 3.10
N ALA A 61 0.59 5.94 4.22
CA ALA A 61 -0.08 6.05 5.50
C ALA A 61 -0.18 7.52 5.95
N SER A 62 -1.38 7.95 6.34
CA SER A 62 -1.63 9.28 6.91
C SER A 62 -1.15 9.34 8.35
N PRO A 63 -0.20 10.24 8.67
CA PRO A 63 0.28 10.38 10.04
C PRO A 63 -0.73 11.08 10.96
N TRP A 64 -1.84 11.61 10.45
CA TRP A 64 -2.88 12.24 11.25
C TRP A 64 -3.97 11.25 11.68
N SER A 65 -4.53 10.50 10.72
CA SER A 65 -5.78 9.74 10.91
C SER A 65 -5.58 8.22 11.03
N GLY A 66 -4.38 7.69 10.77
CA GLY A 66 -4.19 6.24 10.69
C GLY A 66 -4.95 5.58 9.52
N SER A 67 -5.31 6.39 8.51
CA SER A 67 -5.91 5.95 7.25
C SER A 67 -4.89 6.05 6.11
N TRP A 68 -5.26 5.60 4.92
CA TRP A 68 -4.47 5.79 3.71
C TRP A 68 -4.80 7.13 3.05
N TYR A 69 -3.82 7.80 2.46
CA TYR A 69 -4.06 8.90 1.54
C TYR A 69 -4.65 8.42 0.22
N ASP A 70 -5.24 9.37 -0.52
CA ASP A 70 -5.50 9.17 -1.94
C ASP A 70 -4.22 8.71 -2.65
N PRO A 71 -4.31 7.69 -3.51
CA PRO A 71 -3.13 7.09 -4.11
C PRO A 71 -2.49 8.04 -5.11
N ILE A 72 -1.16 8.00 -5.14
CA ILE A 72 -0.37 8.61 -6.18
C ILE A 72 -0.23 7.58 -7.31
N SER A 73 -0.63 7.98 -8.52
CA SER A 73 -0.38 7.17 -9.72
C SER A 73 1.02 7.45 -10.27
N ARG A 74 1.74 6.39 -10.62
CA ARG A 74 3.04 6.43 -11.29
C ARG A 74 3.00 5.48 -12.50
N PRO A 75 3.72 5.76 -13.60
CA PRO A 75 3.85 4.79 -14.68
C PRO A 75 4.40 3.46 -14.15
N ALA A 76 3.76 2.37 -14.54
CA ALA A 76 4.17 1.02 -14.21
C ALA A 76 5.61 0.78 -14.69
N ARG A 77 6.44 0.23 -13.81
CA ARG A 77 7.85 -0.01 -14.13
C ARG A 77 8.00 -1.34 -14.85
N HIS A 78 8.60 -1.31 -16.04
CA HIS A 78 8.88 -2.54 -16.77
C HIS A 78 9.83 -3.44 -15.99
N TRP A 79 9.53 -4.73 -15.94
CA TRP A 79 10.30 -5.73 -15.17
C TRP A 79 11.78 -5.73 -15.56
N ASP A 80 12.08 -5.62 -16.85
CA ASP A 80 13.46 -5.64 -17.37
C ASP A 80 14.31 -4.44 -16.97
N SER A 81 13.70 -3.35 -16.48
CA SER A 81 14.44 -2.18 -15.99
C SER A 81 15.24 -2.46 -14.71
N VAL A 82 14.91 -3.52 -13.97
CA VAL A 82 15.62 -3.91 -12.75
C VAL A 82 16.77 -4.86 -13.09
N ILE A 83 18.00 -4.41 -12.85
CA ILE A 83 19.22 -5.17 -13.14
C ILE A 83 19.67 -5.88 -11.86
N LEU A 84 19.36 -7.18 -11.77
CA LEU A 84 19.78 -8.08 -10.70
C LEU A 84 20.11 -9.45 -11.32
N PRO A 85 20.87 -10.31 -10.62
CA PRO A 85 21.10 -11.67 -11.06
C PRO A 85 19.76 -12.39 -11.37
N PRO A 86 19.60 -12.97 -12.58
CA PRO A 86 18.30 -13.50 -13.02
C PRO A 86 17.70 -14.54 -12.07
N HIS A 87 18.53 -15.35 -11.41
CA HIS A 87 18.06 -16.35 -10.46
C HIS A 87 17.40 -15.74 -9.22
N ILE A 88 17.93 -14.64 -8.67
CA ILE A 88 17.34 -13.91 -7.54
C ILE A 88 16.05 -13.23 -7.98
N LYS A 89 16.15 -12.48 -9.09
CA LYS A 89 15.05 -11.68 -9.64
C LYS A 89 13.84 -12.55 -10.00
N ASN A 90 14.06 -13.61 -10.78
CA ASN A 90 12.97 -14.50 -11.23
C ASN A 90 12.50 -15.43 -10.12
N GLY A 91 13.39 -15.87 -9.22
CA GLY A 91 13.01 -16.67 -8.05
C GLY A 91 12.05 -15.92 -7.14
N LEU A 92 12.36 -14.66 -6.85
CA LEU A 92 11.48 -13.80 -6.05
C LEU A 92 10.13 -13.57 -6.72
N LEU A 93 10.11 -13.26 -8.03
CA LEU A 93 8.84 -13.09 -8.75
C LEU A 93 8.00 -14.37 -8.79
N ALA A 94 8.64 -15.53 -8.95
CA ALA A 94 7.96 -16.82 -8.96
C ALA A 94 7.32 -17.12 -7.59
N ASP A 95 8.06 -16.90 -6.50
CA ASP A 95 7.58 -17.09 -5.13
C ASP A 95 6.39 -16.17 -4.80
N VAL A 96 6.46 -14.90 -5.22
CA VAL A 96 5.33 -13.97 -5.04
C VAL A 96 4.11 -14.39 -5.86
N LYS A 97 4.31 -14.88 -7.10
CA LYS A 97 3.21 -15.39 -7.93
C LYS A 97 2.56 -16.63 -7.33
N ASP A 98 3.37 -17.54 -6.80
CA ASP A 98 2.90 -18.77 -6.16
C ASP A 98 2.04 -18.45 -4.94
N PHE A 99 2.49 -17.54 -4.08
CA PHE A 99 1.73 -17.06 -2.93
C PHE A 99 0.38 -16.41 -3.30
N LEU A 100 0.29 -15.75 -4.45
CA LEU A 100 -0.97 -15.17 -4.92
C LEU A 100 -1.90 -16.18 -5.59
N SER A 101 -1.44 -17.42 -5.81
CA SER A 101 -2.25 -18.45 -6.44
C SER A 101 -3.34 -18.97 -5.51
N GLU A 102 -4.47 -19.39 -6.09
CA GLU A 102 -5.54 -20.03 -5.31
C GLU A 102 -5.08 -21.34 -4.66
N GLY A 103 -4.11 -22.02 -5.28
CA GLY A 103 -3.53 -23.26 -4.77
C GLY A 103 -2.78 -23.06 -3.45
N ASP A 104 -1.92 -22.05 -3.38
CA ASP A 104 -1.18 -21.74 -2.15
C ASP A 104 -2.13 -21.27 -1.04
N ARG A 105 -3.11 -20.42 -1.39
CA ARG A 105 -4.16 -20.01 -0.44
C ARG A 105 -4.91 -21.20 0.16
N ALA A 106 -5.30 -22.17 -0.66
CA ALA A 106 -5.95 -23.39 -0.20
C ALA A 106 -5.01 -24.25 0.66
N TRP A 107 -3.73 -24.31 0.32
CA TRP A 107 -2.71 -25.05 1.09
C TRP A 107 -2.53 -24.50 2.51
N TYR A 108 -2.49 -23.17 2.65
CA TYR A 108 -2.43 -22.47 3.94
C TYR A 108 -3.70 -22.71 4.77
N ALA A 109 -4.87 -22.53 4.14
CA ALA A 109 -6.16 -22.73 4.79
C ALA A 109 -6.35 -24.17 5.30
N ALA A 110 -5.95 -25.17 4.50
CA ALA A 110 -6.04 -26.58 4.88
C ALA A 110 -5.18 -26.94 6.11
N ARG A 111 -4.17 -26.12 6.43
CA ARG A 111 -3.27 -26.30 7.58
C ARG A 111 -3.58 -25.36 8.74
N GLY A 112 -4.58 -24.49 8.61
CA GLY A 112 -4.88 -23.47 9.61
C GLY A 112 -3.75 -22.46 9.81
N ILE A 113 -2.90 -22.26 8.80
CA ILE A 113 -1.80 -21.29 8.83
C ILE A 113 -2.32 -19.99 8.20
N SER A 114 -2.13 -18.86 8.89
CA SER A 114 -2.48 -17.56 8.31
C SER A 114 -1.72 -17.30 7.01
N HIS A 115 -2.45 -16.92 5.98
CA HIS A 115 -1.92 -16.69 4.64
C HIS A 115 -1.16 -15.36 4.56
N ARG A 116 0.11 -15.37 4.97
CA ARG A 116 1.01 -14.22 5.02
C ARG A 116 2.39 -14.58 4.45
N ARG A 117 2.99 -13.65 3.70
CA ARG A 117 4.35 -13.78 3.16
C ARG A 117 5.13 -12.49 3.38
N GLY A 118 6.35 -12.61 3.91
CA GLY A 118 7.23 -11.48 4.20
C GLY A 118 8.62 -11.64 3.58
N TYR A 119 9.14 -10.56 3.01
CA TYR A 119 10.47 -10.48 2.40
C TYR A 119 11.26 -9.35 3.02
N LEU A 120 12.52 -9.60 3.38
CA LEU A 120 13.46 -8.58 3.83
C LEU A 120 14.51 -8.36 2.74
N LEU A 121 14.53 -7.16 2.14
CA LEU A 121 15.55 -6.74 1.20
C LEU A 121 16.59 -5.91 1.95
N HIS A 122 17.82 -6.40 2.01
CA HIS A 122 18.92 -5.71 2.68
C HIS A 122 20.04 -5.35 1.70
N GLY A 123 20.71 -4.22 1.94
CA GLY A 123 21.87 -3.82 1.13
C GLY A 123 22.16 -2.33 1.23
N ARG A 124 23.23 -1.89 0.56
CA ARG A 124 23.60 -0.46 0.58
C ARG A 124 22.45 0.45 0.10
N PRO A 125 22.31 1.67 0.62
CA PRO A 125 21.41 2.67 0.07
C PRO A 125 21.65 2.85 -1.44
N GLY A 126 20.58 3.02 -2.22
CA GLY A 126 20.67 3.16 -3.67
C GLY A 126 20.88 1.87 -4.47
N SER A 127 20.86 0.69 -3.84
CA SER A 127 20.95 -0.62 -4.53
C SER A 127 19.67 -1.06 -5.27
N GLY A 128 18.64 -0.21 -5.30
CA GLY A 128 17.39 -0.49 -6.03
C GLY A 128 16.39 -1.40 -5.31
N LYS A 129 16.46 -1.54 -3.98
CA LYS A 129 15.52 -2.35 -3.18
C LYS A 129 14.06 -1.93 -3.40
N THR A 130 13.73 -0.66 -3.16
CA THR A 130 12.40 -0.09 -3.43
C THR A 130 12.03 -0.18 -4.92
N THR A 131 13.02 -0.06 -5.81
CA THR A 131 12.82 -0.21 -7.26
C THR A 131 12.42 -1.64 -7.64
N LEU A 132 12.98 -2.65 -6.99
CA LEU A 132 12.60 -4.05 -7.18
C LEU A 132 11.16 -4.29 -6.71
N VAL A 133 10.80 -3.80 -5.53
CA VAL A 133 9.44 -3.94 -4.98
C VAL A 133 8.40 -3.31 -5.91
N THR A 134 8.65 -2.08 -6.37
CA THR A 134 7.73 -1.39 -7.29
C THR A 134 7.63 -2.10 -8.64
N ALA A 135 8.72 -2.68 -9.15
CA ALA A 135 8.68 -3.48 -10.38
C ALA A 135 7.89 -4.80 -10.21
N ILE A 136 8.00 -5.48 -9.07
CA ILE A 136 7.18 -6.67 -8.76
C ILE A 136 5.70 -6.27 -8.71
N ALA A 137 5.37 -5.19 -8.00
CA ALA A 137 4.00 -4.70 -7.90
C ALA A 137 3.42 -4.35 -9.28
N SER A 138 4.18 -3.65 -10.13
CA SER A 138 3.79 -3.35 -11.51
C SER A 138 3.60 -4.63 -12.34
N GLN A 139 4.53 -5.59 -12.26
CA GLN A 139 4.46 -6.83 -13.04
C GLN A 139 3.26 -7.71 -12.66
N LEU A 140 2.80 -7.60 -11.41
CA LEU A 140 1.69 -8.38 -10.86
C LEU A 140 0.39 -7.56 -10.71
N LYS A 141 0.39 -6.30 -11.16
CA LYS A 141 -0.76 -5.38 -11.08
C LYS A 141 -1.29 -5.19 -9.66
N LEU A 142 -0.38 -5.12 -8.68
CA LEU A 142 -0.70 -4.94 -7.27
C LEU A 142 -0.60 -3.46 -6.89
N SER A 143 -1.45 -3.04 -5.96
CA SER A 143 -1.32 -1.73 -5.31
C SER A 143 -0.24 -1.78 -4.23
N VAL A 144 0.54 -0.70 -4.11
CA VAL A 144 1.61 -0.60 -3.10
C VAL A 144 1.14 0.26 -1.93
N ARG A 145 1.25 -0.28 -0.73
CA ARG A 145 0.91 0.34 0.54
C ARG A 145 2.21 0.68 1.29
N VAL A 146 2.67 1.92 1.21
CA VAL A 146 3.96 2.35 1.81
C VAL A 146 3.76 2.83 3.24
N ILE A 147 4.52 2.23 4.14
CA ILE A 147 4.57 2.56 5.56
C ILE A 147 6.01 2.96 5.90
N SER A 148 6.19 4.14 6.47
CA SER A 148 7.45 4.57 7.07
C SER A 148 7.28 4.61 8.58
N PRO A 149 7.82 3.62 9.33
CA PRO A 149 7.69 3.60 10.79
C PRO A 149 8.33 4.81 11.47
N ALA A 150 9.34 5.43 10.84
CA ALA A 150 10.00 6.64 11.31
C ALA A 150 9.19 7.94 11.08
N ALA A 151 8.06 7.87 10.34
CA ALA A 151 7.25 9.05 10.05
C ALA A 151 6.71 9.70 11.33
N ARG A 152 6.83 11.04 11.42
CA ARG A 152 6.29 11.81 12.55
C ARG A 152 4.79 11.56 12.72
N GLY A 153 4.33 11.43 13.96
CA GLY A 153 2.93 11.14 14.29
C GLY A 153 2.56 9.67 14.26
N MET A 154 3.44 8.78 13.79
CA MET A 154 3.24 7.32 13.87
C MET A 154 3.50 6.78 15.27
N HIS A 155 2.69 5.81 15.66
CA HIS A 155 2.75 5.07 16.90
C HIS A 155 2.04 3.71 16.70
N ASP A 156 2.20 2.81 17.66
CA ASP A 156 1.78 1.40 17.54
C ASP A 156 0.30 1.22 17.18
N GLN A 157 -0.60 2.04 17.74
CA GLN A 157 -2.03 1.96 17.43
C GLN A 157 -2.33 2.37 15.99
N LYS A 158 -1.74 3.46 15.49
CA LYS A 158 -1.90 3.89 14.10
C LYS A 158 -1.32 2.86 13.14
N LEU A 159 -0.17 2.29 13.47
CA LEU A 159 0.45 1.25 12.66
C LEU A 159 -0.51 0.07 12.50
N ASN A 160 -1.08 -0.42 13.60
CA ASN A 160 -2.09 -1.48 13.58
C ASN A 160 -3.31 -1.13 12.72
N LEU A 161 -3.82 0.11 12.78
CA LEU A 161 -4.96 0.55 11.95
C LEU A 161 -4.63 0.55 10.45
N VAL A 162 -3.42 1.02 10.10
CA VAL A 162 -2.94 1.06 8.72
C VAL A 162 -2.79 -0.36 8.15
N PHE A 163 -2.23 -1.30 8.94
CA PHE A 163 -2.13 -2.72 8.54
C PHE A 163 -3.50 -3.39 8.35
N ARG A 164 -4.46 -3.12 9.25
CA ARG A 164 -5.82 -3.67 9.18
C ARG A 164 -6.65 -3.15 8.00
N SER A 165 -6.30 -1.99 7.46
CA SER A 165 -6.99 -1.35 6.34
C SER A 165 -6.36 -1.66 4.97
N CYS A 166 -5.37 -2.55 4.94
CA CYS A 166 -4.88 -3.14 3.69
C CYS A 166 -5.91 -4.10 3.12
N ASN A 167 -6.03 -4.13 1.79
CA ASN A 167 -6.88 -5.10 1.12
C ASN A 167 -6.08 -6.38 0.82
N GLN A 168 -6.80 -7.49 0.68
CA GLN A 168 -6.21 -8.70 0.13
C GLN A 168 -5.64 -8.43 -1.27
N GLY A 169 -4.43 -8.93 -1.54
CA GLY A 169 -3.71 -8.68 -2.79
C GLY A 169 -2.89 -7.38 -2.80
N ASP A 170 -2.92 -6.58 -1.74
CA ASP A 170 -2.02 -5.44 -1.62
C ASP A 170 -0.59 -5.88 -1.28
N LEU A 171 0.38 -5.16 -1.84
CA LEU A 171 1.78 -5.26 -1.44
C LEU A 171 2.08 -4.15 -0.43
N ILE A 172 2.43 -4.53 0.78
CA ILE A 172 2.85 -3.63 1.86
C ILE A 172 4.37 -3.45 1.79
N LEU A 173 4.82 -2.21 1.69
CA LEU A 173 6.23 -1.84 1.75
C LEU A 173 6.52 -1.08 3.05
N ILE A 174 7.36 -1.67 3.91
CA ILE A 174 7.94 -1.00 5.07
C ILE A 174 9.32 -0.48 4.67
N GLU A 175 9.47 0.84 4.60
CA GLU A 175 10.77 1.46 4.36
C GLU A 175 11.55 1.64 5.67
N ASP A 176 12.87 1.46 5.60
CA ASP A 176 13.85 1.68 6.68
C ASP A 176 13.42 1.08 8.04
N ILE A 177 13.19 -0.25 8.06
CA ILE A 177 12.76 -0.97 9.27
C ILE A 177 13.82 -0.96 10.38
N ASP A 178 15.07 -0.72 10.04
CA ASP A 178 16.17 -0.53 10.98
C ASP A 178 16.00 0.70 11.87
N CYS A 179 15.22 1.70 11.44
CA CYS A 179 14.92 2.89 12.24
C CYS A 179 14.07 2.62 13.49
N VAL A 180 13.35 1.49 13.56
CA VAL A 180 12.58 1.08 14.75
C VAL A 180 13.28 0.00 15.56
N MET A 181 14.44 -0.49 15.11
CA MET A 181 15.24 -1.41 15.91
C MET A 181 15.92 -0.65 17.05
N PRO A 182 15.91 -1.19 18.28
CA PRO A 182 16.68 -0.60 19.36
C PRO A 182 18.17 -0.58 18.95
N MET A 183 18.79 0.61 18.94
CA MET A 183 20.23 0.74 18.73
C MET A 183 20.95 -0.26 19.63
N LYS A 184 21.79 -1.12 19.05
CA LYS A 184 22.71 -1.95 19.82
C LYS A 184 23.47 -1.02 20.77
N ARG A 185 23.20 -1.16 22.07
CA ARG A 185 23.94 -0.48 23.15
C ARG A 185 25.42 -0.81 22.99
N GLN A 186 26.16 0.05 22.30
CA GLN A 186 27.58 0.20 22.55
C GLN A 186 27.67 1.06 23.80
N ASN A 187 28.29 0.48 24.84
CA ASN A 187 28.53 1.09 26.13
C ASN A 187 28.93 2.57 26.00
N ASP A 188 28.16 3.45 26.63
CA ASP A 188 28.65 4.44 27.60
C ASP A 188 27.45 5.23 28.12
N ASN A 189 27.16 5.07 29.42
CA ASN A 189 26.51 6.03 30.31
C ASN A 189 25.53 7.06 29.69
N ASP A 190 24.43 6.57 29.12
CA ASP A 190 23.26 7.41 28.84
C ASP A 190 22.00 6.63 29.21
N ASP A 191 21.60 6.72 30.48
CA ASP A 191 20.30 6.32 30.96
C ASP A 191 19.21 7.31 30.46
N GLY A 192 19.17 7.52 29.15
CA GLY A 192 18.25 8.42 28.44
C GLY A 192 17.23 7.66 27.60
N LEU A 193 16.65 6.58 28.14
CA LEU A 193 15.50 5.93 27.52
C LEU A 193 14.26 6.84 27.69
N PHE A 194 13.80 7.41 26.58
CA PHE A 194 12.42 7.91 26.36
C PHE A 194 11.95 9.19 27.09
N GLU A 195 12.83 10.04 27.59
CA GLU A 195 12.45 11.38 28.06
C GLU A 195 13.34 12.46 27.42
N ALA A 196 13.01 12.90 26.21
CA ALA A 196 13.60 14.08 25.58
C ALA A 196 12.51 15.05 25.12
N GLU A 197 12.10 15.87 26.08
CA GLU A 197 11.62 17.25 25.98
C GLU A 197 10.37 17.55 25.13
N GLU A 198 9.21 17.53 25.81
CA GLU A 198 8.09 18.45 25.55
C GLU A 198 8.50 19.91 25.80
N LYS A 199 9.37 20.47 24.94
CA LYS A 199 9.70 21.92 24.98
C LYS A 199 9.37 22.68 23.70
N ASP A 200 8.43 22.18 22.89
CA ASP A 200 7.92 22.89 21.72
C ASP A 200 6.37 22.98 21.67
N SER A 201 5.73 22.97 22.85
CA SER A 201 4.28 23.04 23.02
C SER A 201 3.65 24.42 22.73
N LYS A 202 4.21 25.20 21.78
CA LYS A 202 3.57 26.46 21.30
C LYS A 202 3.17 26.44 19.83
N ASN A 203 3.44 25.38 19.08
CA ASN A 203 3.03 25.30 17.68
C ASN A 203 2.20 24.03 17.41
N LYS A 204 0.86 24.16 17.46
CA LYS A 204 -0.13 23.08 17.24
C LYS A 204 -0.06 22.43 15.84
N ASN A 205 0.84 22.88 14.96
CA ASN A 205 0.95 22.44 13.58
C ASN A 205 2.02 21.36 13.32
N TYR A 206 2.80 20.95 14.32
CA TYR A 206 3.82 19.91 14.14
C TYR A 206 3.41 18.58 14.76
N LEU A 207 3.50 17.50 13.97
CA LEU A 207 3.31 16.13 14.45
C LEU A 207 4.50 15.74 15.35
N PRO A 208 4.26 15.01 16.46
CA PRO A 208 5.31 14.55 17.35
C PRO A 208 6.24 13.56 16.62
N ARG A 209 7.42 13.30 17.20
CA ARG A 209 8.31 12.24 16.70
C ARG A 209 7.58 10.89 16.72
N SER A 210 8.00 9.98 15.84
CA SER A 210 7.48 8.62 15.85
C SER A 210 7.77 7.95 17.19
N THR A 211 6.77 7.26 17.75
CA THR A 211 6.89 6.44 18.95
C THR A 211 6.63 4.97 18.66
N VAL A 212 6.76 4.56 17.39
CA VAL A 212 6.62 3.15 16.99
C VAL A 212 7.70 2.31 17.67
N THR A 213 7.27 1.26 18.34
CA THR A 213 8.17 0.29 18.98
C THR A 213 8.35 -0.94 18.09
N LEU A 214 9.47 -1.66 18.26
CA LEU A 214 9.66 -2.95 17.59
C LEU A 214 8.53 -3.93 17.93
N SER A 215 8.10 -3.95 19.20
CA SER A 215 6.96 -4.77 19.65
C SER A 215 5.66 -4.38 18.93
N GLY A 216 5.40 -3.08 18.80
CA GLY A 216 4.26 -2.55 18.07
C GLY A 216 4.25 -2.95 16.60
N LEU A 217 5.41 -2.90 15.93
CA LEU A 217 5.56 -3.34 14.55
C LEU A 217 5.35 -4.84 14.40
N LEU A 218 5.94 -5.66 15.28
CA LEU A 218 5.75 -7.11 15.25
C LEU A 218 4.28 -7.46 15.42
N ASN A 219 3.63 -6.92 16.45
CA ASN A 219 2.19 -7.12 16.69
C ASN A 219 1.31 -6.68 15.51
N ALA A 220 1.72 -5.65 14.75
CA ALA A 220 0.99 -5.22 13.57
C ALA A 220 1.13 -6.19 12.39
N ILE A 221 2.29 -6.86 12.27
CA ILE A 221 2.58 -7.83 11.20
C ILE A 221 1.99 -9.22 11.52
N ASP A 222 2.15 -9.70 12.75
CA ASP A 222 1.83 -11.09 13.14
C ASP A 222 0.59 -11.23 14.04
N GLY A 223 0.03 -10.12 14.51
CA GLY A 223 -1.07 -10.14 15.45
C GLY A 223 -2.30 -10.86 14.93
N VAL A 224 -3.12 -11.38 15.86
CA VAL A 224 -4.37 -12.12 15.57
C VAL A 224 -5.40 -11.32 14.75
N SER A 225 -5.27 -10.01 14.69
CA SER A 225 -6.13 -9.12 13.90
C SER A 225 -5.46 -8.57 12.64
N SER A 226 -4.28 -9.09 12.25
CA SER A 226 -3.59 -8.68 11.03
C SER A 226 -4.28 -9.23 9.78
N GLN A 227 -4.26 -8.44 8.71
CA GLN A 227 -4.92 -8.80 7.45
C GLN A 227 -4.23 -10.01 6.78
N GLU A 228 -5.02 -10.93 6.26
CA GLU A 228 -4.52 -12.08 5.48
C GLU A 228 -4.53 -11.80 3.98
N GLY A 229 -3.64 -12.48 3.25
CA GLY A 229 -3.52 -12.34 1.80
C GLY A 229 -2.79 -11.08 1.34
N CYS A 230 -2.05 -10.41 2.21
CA CYS A 230 -1.14 -9.34 1.86
C CYS A 230 0.30 -9.87 1.78
N ILE A 231 1.10 -9.27 0.90
CA ILE A 231 2.54 -9.52 0.81
C ILE A 231 3.28 -8.39 1.49
N LEU A 232 4.23 -8.69 2.36
CA LEU A 232 5.05 -7.72 3.06
C LEU A 232 6.47 -7.68 2.46
N PHE A 233 6.94 -6.50 2.09
CA PHE A 233 8.34 -6.21 1.82
C PHE A 233 8.86 -5.23 2.85
N ALA A 234 9.99 -5.53 3.47
CA ALA A 234 10.73 -4.62 4.33
C ALA A 234 12.11 -4.32 3.73
N THR A 235 12.59 -3.09 3.87
CA THR A 235 13.93 -2.70 3.43
C THR A 235 14.81 -2.26 4.60
N THR A 236 16.08 -2.63 4.56
CA THR A 236 17.14 -2.20 5.49
C THR A 236 18.48 -1.98 4.77
#